data_AF-A0A3C1MCS6-F1
#
_entry.id   AF-A0A3C1MCS6-F1
#
_cell.length_a   1.000
_cell.length_b   1.000
_cell.length_c   1.000
_cell.angle_alpha   90.00
_cell.angle_beta   90.00
_cell.angle_gamma   90.00
#
_symmetry.space_group_name_H-M   'P 1'
#
loop_
_entity.id
_entity.type
_entity.pdbx_description
1 polymer ?
#
loop_
_entity_poly.entity_id
_entity_poly.type
_entity_poly.pdbx_seq_one_letter_code
_entity_poly.pdbx_strand_id
1 'polypeptide(L)'
;MAQEAHIHYVPFDKYALLKKTARSSKKQIAVLIAEGNIIDGTGAPGTIGSKDLVTSLKAIRKDKSIKAVVLRINSPGGSALAADTLWKELILTKARKPVVASMSDVAAS
;
A
#
# COMPACT_ATOMS: atom_id res chain seq x y z
N MET A 1 14.51 44.93 -14.13
CA MET A 1 13.23 44.86 -13.40
C MET A 1 12.62 43.49 -13.66
N ALA A 2 12.71 42.58 -12.69
CA ALA A 2 12.10 41.24 -12.81
C ALA A 2 10.61 41.35 -12.51
N GLN A 3 9.76 40.82 -13.39
CA GLN A 3 8.32 40.75 -13.18
C GLN A 3 8.06 39.70 -12.08
N GLU A 4 7.47 40.12 -10.95
CA GLU A 4 7.04 39.21 -9.89
C GLU A 4 5.95 38.29 -10.42
N ALA A 5 6.17 36.97 -10.31
CA ALA A 5 5.18 35.98 -10.69
C ALA A 5 3.99 36.05 -9.73
N HIS A 6 2.80 36.33 -10.25
CA HIS A 6 1.56 36.24 -9.48
C HIS A 6 1.26 34.78 -9.12
N ILE A 7 1.49 34.42 -7.87
CA ILE A 7 1.17 33.08 -7.35
C ILE A 7 -0.24 33.08 -6.77
N HIS A 8 -1.11 32.22 -7.31
CA HIS A 8 -2.44 31.97 -6.76
C HIS A 8 -2.38 30.84 -5.73
N TYR A 9 -2.82 31.12 -4.51
CA TYR A 9 -2.88 30.15 -3.42
C TYR A 9 -4.30 29.59 -3.29
N VAL A 10 -4.39 28.28 -3.06
CA VAL A 10 -5.65 27.60 -2.73
C VAL A 10 -5.51 26.99 -1.33
N PRO A 11 -6.46 27.24 -0.41
CA PRO A 11 -6.44 26.64 0.92
C PRO A 11 -6.46 25.11 0.87
N PHE A 12 -5.72 24.46 1.76
CA PHE A 12 -5.56 23.00 1.79
C PHE A 12 -6.89 22.27 1.86
N ASP A 13 -7.83 22.72 2.70
CA ASP A 13 -9.14 22.08 2.85
C ASP A 13 -9.92 22.10 1.53
N LYS A 14 -9.87 23.23 0.81
CA LYS A 14 -10.51 23.38 -0.50
C LYS A 14 -9.86 22.48 -1.55
N TYR A 15 -8.55 22.29 -1.48
CA TYR A 15 -7.82 21.38 -2.35
C TYR A 15 -8.11 19.91 -2.03
N ALA A 16 -8.14 19.52 -0.77
CA ALA A 16 -8.41 18.16 -0.31
C ALA A 16 -9.85 17.70 -0.64
N LEU A 17 -10.80 18.64 -0.63
CA LEU A 17 -12.20 18.39 -0.99
C LEU A 17 -12.44 18.22 -2.50
N LEU A 18 -11.44 18.50 -3.34
CA LEU A 18 -11.53 18.17 -4.76
C LEU A 18 -11.57 16.64 -4.89
N LYS A 19 -12.79 16.09 -4.94
CA LYS A 19 -13.02 14.70 -5.32
C LYS A 19 -12.31 14.50 -6.65
N LYS A 20 -11.21 13.75 -6.61
CA LYS A 20 -10.55 13.26 -7.82
C LYS A 20 -11.63 12.58 -8.64
N THR A 21 -12.00 13.15 -9.79
CA THR A 21 -12.67 12.45 -10.88
C THR A 21 -11.68 11.44 -11.44
N ALA A 22 -11.24 10.51 -10.59
CA ALA A 22 -10.48 9.36 -11.00
C ALA A 22 -11.44 8.58 -11.90
N ARG A 23 -11.19 8.64 -13.21
CA ARG A 23 -11.86 7.79 -14.20
C ARG A 23 -11.79 6.37 -13.65
N SER A 24 -12.93 5.85 -13.20
CA SER A 24 -13.01 4.51 -12.67
C SER A 24 -12.79 3.54 -13.83
N SER A 25 -11.55 3.11 -13.99
CA SER A 25 -11.20 2.07 -14.94
C SER A 25 -11.58 0.74 -14.35
N LYS A 26 -12.17 -0.15 -15.17
CA LYS A 26 -12.40 -1.57 -14.80
C LYS A 26 -11.08 -2.32 -14.49
N LYS A 27 -9.93 -1.74 -14.84
CA LYS A 27 -8.59 -2.26 -14.55
C LYS A 27 -7.92 -1.37 -13.50
N GLN A 28 -7.67 -1.92 -12.31
CA GLN A 28 -7.15 -1.20 -11.16
C GLN A 28 -5.81 -1.75 -10.70
N ILE A 29 -5.06 -0.94 -9.95
CA ILE A 29 -3.82 -1.34 -9.26
C ILE A 29 -4.12 -1.23 -7.77
N ALA A 30 -3.89 -2.30 -7.02
CA ALA A 30 -4.06 -2.29 -5.57
C ALA A 30 -2.80 -1.73 -4.91
N VAL A 31 -2.96 -0.76 -4.02
CA VAL A 31 -1.87 -0.26 -3.17
C VAL A 31 -2.11 -0.78 -1.76
N LEU A 32 -1.20 -1.61 -1.28
CA LEU A 32 -1.25 -2.21 0.05
C LEU A 32 -0.19 -1.53 0.92
N ILE A 33 -0.60 -0.92 2.02
CA ILE A 33 0.28 -0.19 2.93
C ILE A 33 0.58 -1.10 4.12
N ALA A 34 1.85 -1.39 4.33
CA ALA A 34 2.39 -2.17 5.42
C ALA A 34 3.29 -1.26 6.26
N GLU A 35 2.73 -0.70 7.34
CA GLU A 35 3.39 0.28 8.19
C GLU A 35 3.42 -0.18 9.67
N GLY A 36 4.61 -0.13 10.27
CA GLY A 36 4.84 -0.50 11.67
C GLY A 36 5.42 -1.89 11.89
N ASN A 37 5.37 -2.38 13.12
CA ASN A 37 5.92 -3.70 13.50
C ASN A 37 5.08 -4.85 12.94
N ILE A 38 5.75 -5.89 12.46
CA ILE A 38 5.10 -7.12 11.98
C ILE A 38 4.73 -8.00 13.18
N ILE A 39 3.44 -8.27 13.35
CA ILE A 39 2.91 -9.11 14.42
C ILE A 39 2.10 -10.28 13.87
N ASP A 40 2.07 -11.37 14.63
CA ASP A 40 1.21 -12.50 14.34
C ASP A 40 -0.24 -12.18 14.70
N GLY A 41 -1.16 -12.40 13.76
CA GLY A 41 -2.58 -12.18 13.99
C GLY A 41 -3.12 -10.92 13.33
N THR A 42 -4.08 -10.27 13.99
CA THR A 42 -4.75 -9.06 13.51
C THR A 42 -4.00 -7.84 14.03
N GLY A 43 -3.78 -6.87 13.15
CA GLY A 43 -3.07 -5.63 13.42
C GLY A 43 -3.93 -4.66 14.23
N ALA A 44 -3.28 -3.95 15.15
CA ALA A 44 -3.77 -2.70 15.70
C ALA A 44 -3.24 -1.51 14.87
N PRO A 45 -3.82 -0.30 15.00
CA PRO A 45 -3.28 0.90 14.34
C PRO A 45 -1.78 1.06 14.59
N GLY A 46 -0.99 1.23 13.52
CA GLY A 46 0.47 1.32 13.60
C GLY A 46 1.21 -0.03 13.68
N THR A 47 0.52 -1.15 13.44
CA THR A 47 1.15 -2.47 13.33
C THR A 47 0.68 -3.20 12.07
N ILE A 48 1.53 -4.11 11.60
CA ILE A 48 1.28 -4.96 10.44
C ILE A 48 0.79 -6.32 10.96
N GLY A 49 -0.52 -6.54 10.91
CA GLY A 49 -1.11 -7.85 11.22
C GLY A 49 -0.94 -8.83 10.07
N SER A 50 -0.32 -9.98 10.35
CA SER A 50 -0.13 -11.03 9.33
C SER A 50 -1.44 -11.55 8.73
N LYS A 51 -2.50 -11.68 9.53
CA LYS A 51 -3.82 -12.16 9.06
C LYS A 51 -4.51 -11.16 8.15
N ASP A 52 -4.36 -9.86 8.43
CA ASP A 52 -5.04 -8.81 7.67
C ASP A 52 -4.42 -8.68 6.28
N LEU A 53 -3.09 -8.59 6.21
CA LEU A 53 -2.36 -8.55 4.95
C LEU A 53 -2.60 -9.81 4.12
N VAL A 54 -2.60 -11.00 4.73
CA VAL A 54 -2.91 -12.25 4.01
C VAL A 54 -4.32 -12.21 3.43
N THR A 55 -5.30 -11.72 4.20
CA THR A 55 -6.68 -11.62 3.75
C THR A 55 -6.81 -10.63 2.59
N SER A 56 -6.16 -9.46 2.67
CA SER A 56 -6.10 -8.49 1.58
C SER A 56 -5.42 -9.07 0.35
N LEU A 57 -4.29 -9.73 0.47
CA LEU A 57 -3.58 -10.37 -0.65
C LEU A 57 -4.44 -11.45 -1.32
N LYS A 58 -5.17 -12.27 -0.54
CA LYS A 58 -6.11 -13.26 -1.08
C LYS A 58 -7.26 -12.62 -1.85
N ALA A 59 -7.84 -11.54 -1.32
CA ALA A 59 -8.90 -10.79 -2.02
C ALA A 59 -8.36 -10.20 -3.32
N ILE A 60 -7.21 -9.53 -3.25
CA ILE A 60 -6.52 -8.94 -4.39
C ILE A 60 -6.21 -10.00 -5.45
N ARG A 61 -5.70 -11.16 -5.06
CA ARG A 61 -5.35 -12.27 -5.97
C ARG A 61 -6.55 -12.82 -6.72
N LYS A 62 -7.73 -12.85 -6.11
CA LYS A 62 -8.98 -13.37 -6.70
C LYS A 62 -9.73 -12.37 -7.58
N ASP A 63 -9.59 -11.07 -7.32
CA ASP A 63 -10.32 -10.04 -8.06
C ASP A 63 -9.78 -9.83 -9.47
N LYS A 64 -10.57 -10.05 -10.51
CA LYS A 64 -10.14 -9.90 -11.92
C LYS A 64 -9.94 -8.44 -12.34
N SER A 65 -10.52 -7.47 -11.62
CA SER A 65 -10.36 -6.03 -11.90
C SER A 65 -8.95 -5.55 -11.58
N ILE A 66 -8.31 -6.12 -10.55
CA ILE A 66 -6.97 -5.74 -10.12
C ILE A 66 -5.93 -6.39 -11.03
N LYS A 67 -5.07 -5.58 -11.65
CA LYS A 67 -4.04 -6.03 -12.60
C LYS A 67 -2.64 -6.10 -12.00
N ALA A 68 -2.37 -5.35 -10.95
CA ALA A 68 -1.08 -5.36 -10.26
C ALA A 68 -1.25 -4.93 -8.80
N VAL A 69 -0.22 -5.19 -8.00
CA VAL A 69 -0.14 -4.83 -6.58
C VAL A 69 1.11 -4.00 -6.34
N VAL A 70 0.96 -2.87 -5.65
CA VAL A 70 2.07 -2.12 -5.07
C VAL A 70 2.03 -2.35 -3.57
N LEU A 71 3.07 -2.98 -3.03
CA LEU A 71 3.26 -3.15 -1.60
C LEU A 71 4.15 -2.02 -1.09
N ARG A 72 3.57 -1.05 -0.39
CA ARG A 72 4.28 0.03 0.26
C ARG A 72 4.71 -0.41 1.66
N ILE A 73 6.01 -0.47 1.91
CA ILE A 73 6.59 -1.01 3.15
C ILE A 73 7.24 0.12 3.93
N ASN A 74 6.88 0.24 5.20
CA ASN A 74 7.52 1.09 6.20
C ASN A 74 7.54 0.32 7.55
N SER A 75 8.48 -0.60 7.71
CA SER A 75 8.54 -1.51 8.85
C SER A 75 9.99 -1.72 9.34
N PRO A 76 10.23 -1.65 10.66
CA PRO A 76 11.51 -2.04 11.27
C PRO A 76 11.62 -3.56 11.50
N GLY A 77 10.65 -4.35 11.02
CA GLY A 77 10.62 -5.81 11.20
C GLY A 77 9.62 -6.26 12.26
N GLY A 78 9.84 -7.44 12.83
CA GLY A 78 8.99 -8.01 13.87
C GLY A 78 9.04 -9.53 13.93
N SER A 79 7.87 -10.18 14.06
CA SER A 79 7.76 -11.63 14.12
C SER A 79 8.24 -12.30 12.83
N ALA A 80 9.24 -13.18 12.94
CA ALA A 80 9.74 -13.98 11.84
C ALA A 80 8.68 -14.94 11.27
N LEU A 81 7.79 -15.47 12.11
CA LEU A 81 6.69 -16.36 11.68
C LEU A 81 5.64 -15.61 10.87
N ALA A 82 5.31 -14.39 11.31
CA ALA A 82 4.43 -13.49 10.59
C ALA A 82 5.04 -13.12 9.23
N ALA A 83 6.33 -12.75 9.21
CA ALA A 83 7.04 -12.39 8.00
C ALA A 83 7.11 -13.55 6.99
N ASP A 84 7.41 -14.77 7.42
CA ASP A 84 7.42 -15.95 6.55
C ASP A 84 6.02 -16.26 5.98
N THR A 85 4.97 -16.11 6.80
CA THR A 85 3.58 -16.27 6.34
C THR A 85 3.23 -15.24 5.26
N LEU A 86 3.62 -13.97 5.45
CA LEU A 86 3.42 -12.91 4.47
C LEU A 86 4.21 -13.16 3.19
N TRP A 87 5.46 -13.59 3.31
CA TRP A 87 6.33 -13.94 2.20
C TRP A 87 5.71 -15.03 1.32
N LYS A 88 5.19 -16.10 1.93
CA LYS A 88 4.49 -17.18 1.22
C LYS A 88 3.27 -16.66 0.44
N GLU A 89 2.42 -15.83 1.05
CA GLU A 89 1.23 -15.30 0.36
C GLU A 89 1.62 -14.28 -0.73
N LEU A 90 2.71 -13.54 -0.56
CA LEU A 90 3.26 -12.65 -1.58
C LEU A 90 3.79 -13.42 -2.79
N ILE A 91 4.49 -14.54 -2.60
CA ILE A 91 4.91 -15.43 -3.70
C ILE A 91 3.69 -15.95 -4.47
N LEU A 92 2.67 -16.41 -3.76
CA LEU A 92 1.42 -16.90 -4.38
C LEU A 92 0.69 -15.81 -5.16
N THR A 93 0.78 -14.56 -4.70
CA THR A 93 0.21 -13.40 -5.39
C THR A 93 1.03 -13.03 -6.62
N LYS A 94 2.37 -12.99 -6.49
CA LYS A 94 3.31 -12.72 -7.59
C LYS A 94 3.16 -13.72 -8.74
N ALA A 95 2.88 -14.98 -8.44
CA ALA A 95 2.63 -16.02 -9.45
C ALA A 95 1.40 -15.75 -10.32
N ARG A 96 0.45 -14.90 -9.87
CA ARG A 96 -0.76 -14.57 -10.63
C ARG A 96 -0.81 -13.14 -11.12
N LYS A 97 -0.15 -12.21 -10.43
CA LYS A 97 -0.21 -10.77 -10.69
C LYS A 97 1.15 -10.13 -10.42
N PRO A 98 1.58 -9.15 -11.22
CA PRO A 98 2.76 -8.35 -10.89
C PRO A 98 2.63 -7.72 -9.50
N VAL A 99 3.68 -7.90 -8.69
CA VAL A 99 3.82 -7.28 -7.36
C VAL A 99 5.08 -6.41 -7.39
N VAL A 100 4.94 -5.14 -7.06
CA VAL A 100 6.02 -4.16 -6.95
C VAL A 100 6.14 -3.72 -5.50
N ALA A 101 7.35 -3.75 -4.95
CA ALA A 101 7.61 -3.21 -3.62
C ALA A 101 8.00 -1.73 -3.71
N SER A 102 7.45 -0.92 -2.82
CA SER A 102 7.81 0.49 -2.62
C SER A 102 8.29 0.64 -1.17
N MET A 103 9.60 0.59 -0.98
CA MET A 103 10.22 0.75 0.33
C MET A 103 10.28 2.23 0.71
N SER A 104 9.83 2.57 1.93
CA SER A 104 9.93 3.92 2.51
C SER A 104 11.17 4.01 3.42
N ASP A 105 11.15 4.82 4.48
CA ASP A 105 12.31 5.12 5.33
C ASP A 105 12.93 3.88 6.01
N VAL A 106 12.09 2.98 6.53
CA VAL A 106 12.56 1.75 7.17
C VAL A 106 11.90 0.55 6.50
N ALA A 107 12.70 -0.36 5.97
CA ALA A 107 12.26 -1.63 5.42
C ALA A 107 13.31 -2.69 5.78
N ALA A 108 13.50 -2.89 7.09
CA ALA A 108 14.61 -3.65 7.63
C ALA A 108 14.12 -4.85 8.47
N SER A 109 14.95 -5.91 8.45
CA SER A 109 14.86 -7.18 9.20
C SER A 109 13.99 -8.29 8.63
#